data_AF-A0A661JP44-F1
#
_entry.id   AF-A0A661JP44-F1
#
_cell.length_a   1.000
_cell.length_b   1.000
_cell.length_c   1.000
_cell.angle_alpha   90.00
_cell.angle_beta   90.00
_cell.angle_gamma   90.00
#
_symmetry.space_group_name_H-M   'P 1'
#
loop_
_entity.id
_entity.type
_entity.pdbx_description
1 polymer ?
#
loop_
_entity_poly.entity_id
_entity_poly.type
_entity_poly.pdbx_seq_one_letter_code
_entity_poly.pdbx_strand_id
1 'polypeptide(L)'
;RLGAIEKGIGGCPIASVDKERLLEALSIPSKYEILVVLALGRPNETVTIDKVGPDGDIRYWRDNQGIHHVPKRSLDDLIIG
;
A
#
# COMPACT_ATOMS: atom_id res chain seq x y z
N ARG A 1 -3.00 3.59 -9.37
CA ARG A 1 -2.46 2.25 -9.03
C ARG A 1 -2.79 1.20 -10.10
N LEU A 2 -4.07 0.97 -10.43
CA LEU A 2 -4.46 -0.02 -11.46
C LEU A 2 -3.79 0.19 -12.82
N GLY A 3 -3.85 1.42 -13.37
CA GLY A 3 -3.16 1.72 -14.64
C GLY A 3 -1.63 1.65 -14.59
N ALA A 4 -1.01 1.65 -13.41
CA ALA A 4 0.43 1.38 -13.30
C ALA A 4 0.68 -0.13 -13.47
N ILE A 5 -0.13 -0.96 -12.79
CA ILE A 5 -0.05 -2.42 -12.88
C ILE A 5 -0.31 -2.91 -14.30
N GLU A 6 -1.27 -2.32 -15.01
CA GLU A 6 -1.52 -2.60 -16.43
C GLU A 6 -0.26 -2.40 -17.30
N LYS A 7 0.61 -1.46 -16.92
CA LYS A 7 1.89 -1.18 -17.59
C LYS A 7 3.07 -1.95 -17.01
N GLY A 8 2.84 -2.92 -16.14
CA GLY A 8 3.91 -3.68 -15.45
C GLY A 8 4.66 -2.87 -14.37
N ILE A 9 4.09 -1.77 -13.89
CA ILE A 9 4.67 -0.88 -12.88
C ILE A 9 3.94 -1.10 -11.54
N GLY A 10 4.71 -1.37 -10.49
CA GLY A 10 4.22 -1.45 -9.13
C GLY A 10 3.90 -0.07 -8.56
N GLY A 11 3.01 -0.01 -7.58
CA GLY A 11 2.69 1.24 -6.91
C GLY A 11 2.27 1.10 -5.46
N CYS A 12 2.77 1.99 -4.61
CA CYS A 12 2.47 2.09 -3.20
C CYS A 12 1.92 3.50 -2.86
N PRO A 13 0.64 3.63 -2.45
CA PRO A 13 0.12 4.87 -1.89
C PRO A 13 0.61 5.03 -0.44
N ILE A 14 1.20 6.19 -0.14
CA ILE A 14 1.78 6.50 1.16
C ILE A 14 1.13 7.79 1.68
N ALA A 15 0.29 7.66 2.70
CA ALA A 15 -0.29 8.81 3.40
C ALA A 15 0.55 9.26 4.60
N SER A 16 1.31 8.32 5.20
CA SER A 16 2.22 8.59 6.31
C SER A 16 3.56 9.13 5.78
N VAL A 17 3.57 10.41 5.41
CA VAL A 17 4.77 11.14 4.95
C VAL A 17 4.97 12.41 5.77
N ASP A 18 6.20 12.92 5.79
CA ASP A 18 6.50 14.25 6.30
C ASP A 18 6.01 15.30 5.30
N LYS A 19 4.76 15.75 5.48
CA LYS A 19 4.10 16.67 4.55
C LYS A 19 4.78 18.04 4.51
N GLU A 20 5.18 18.57 5.67
CA GLU A 20 5.80 19.89 5.77
C GLU A 20 7.13 19.93 5.02
N ARG A 21 7.98 18.94 5.27
CA ARG A 21 9.26 18.82 4.58
C ARG A 21 9.09 18.61 3.07
N LEU A 22 8.08 17.85 2.65
CA LEU A 22 7.79 17.64 1.23
C LEU A 22 7.28 18.91 0.53
N LEU A 23 6.42 19.70 1.19
CA LEU A 23 5.95 20.97 0.66
C LEU A 23 7.13 21.92 0.39
N GLU A 24 8.04 22.05 1.35
CA GLU A 24 9.25 22.87 1.21
C GLU A 24 10.15 22.34 0.08
N ALA A 25 10.51 21.06 0.13
CA ALA A 25 11.44 20.45 -0.83
C ALA A 25 10.95 20.51 -2.27
N LEU A 26 9.63 20.45 -2.49
CA LEU A 26 9.01 20.54 -3.81
C LEU A 26 8.51 21.95 -4.15
N SER A 27 8.75 22.94 -3.27
CA SER A 27 8.28 24.32 -3.43
C SER A 27 6.78 24.43 -3.70
N ILE A 28 5.98 23.61 -3.02
CA ILE A 28 4.52 23.60 -3.16
C ILE A 28 3.95 24.76 -2.32
N PRO A 29 3.12 25.65 -2.90
CA PRO A 29 2.48 26.72 -2.15
C PRO A 29 1.62 26.22 -0.99
N SER A 30 1.68 26.91 0.16
CA SER A 30 1.01 26.52 1.42
C SER A 30 -0.52 26.41 1.35
N LYS A 31 -1.15 26.95 0.30
CA LYS A 31 -2.59 26.79 0.04
C LYS A 31 -2.99 25.39 -0.43
N TYR A 32 -2.02 24.54 -0.77
CA TYR A 32 -2.27 23.17 -1.22
C TYR A 32 -1.89 22.15 -0.14
N GLU A 33 -2.61 21.04 -0.12
CA GLU A 33 -2.36 19.92 0.78
C GLU A 33 -1.88 18.70 0.00
N ILE A 34 -0.85 18.02 0.53
CA ILE A 34 -0.47 16.68 0.08
C ILE A 34 -1.41 15.67 0.73
N LEU A 35 -2.28 15.05 -0.07
CA LEU A 35 -3.20 13.99 0.40
C LEU A 35 -2.51 12.62 0.46
N VAL A 36 -1.75 12.28 -0.58
CA VAL A 36 -1.08 11.00 -0.72
C VAL A 36 0.13 11.13 -1.64
N VAL A 37 1.19 10.38 -1.36
CA VAL A 37 2.32 10.18 -2.28
C VAL A 37 2.15 8.83 -2.97
N LEU A 38 2.29 8.78 -4.29
CA LEU A 38 2.29 7.53 -5.06
C LEU A 38 3.73 7.18 -5.45
N ALA A 39 4.34 6.25 -4.72
CA ALA A 39 5.60 5.67 -5.14
C ALA A 39 5.35 4.69 -6.30
N LEU A 40 6.06 4.85 -7.42
CA LEU A 40 5.95 4.02 -8.61
C LEU A 40 7.33 3.47 -9.01
N GLY A 41 7.37 2.24 -9.49
CA GLY A 41 8.62 1.62 -9.93
C GLY A 41 8.43 0.20 -10.47
N ARG A 42 9.50 -0.40 -10.98
CA ARG A 42 9.49 -1.81 -11.38
C ARG A 42 9.35 -2.69 -10.12
N PRO A 43 8.37 -3.60 -10.04
CA PRO A 43 8.25 -4.51 -8.90
C PRO A 43 9.52 -5.35 -8.72
N ASN A 44 9.95 -5.53 -7.46
CA ASN A 44 11.12 -6.32 -7.10
C ASN A 44 10.86 -7.28 -5.92
N GLU A 45 9.60 -7.49 -5.54
CA GLU A 45 9.19 -8.47 -4.53
C GLU A 45 7.94 -9.21 -5.01
N THR A 46 7.75 -10.43 -4.52
CA THR A 46 6.52 -11.22 -4.74
C THR A 46 5.56 -10.94 -3.61
N VAL A 47 4.31 -10.63 -3.93
CA VAL A 47 3.24 -10.38 -2.95
C VAL A 47 2.16 -11.42 -3.12
N THR A 48 1.74 -12.06 -2.03
CA THR A 48 0.62 -12.99 -2.00
C THR A 48 -0.48 -12.52 -1.04
N ILE A 49 -1.72 -12.91 -1.34
CA ILE A 49 -2.87 -12.66 -0.48
C ILE A 49 -3.18 -13.94 0.26
N ASP A 50 -3.27 -13.84 1.58
CA ASP A 50 -3.66 -14.94 2.45
C ASP A 50 -5.06 -14.70 3.01
N LYS A 51 -5.74 -15.79 3.40
CA LYS A 51 -6.94 -15.68 4.23
C LYS A 51 -6.53 -15.31 5.65
N VAL A 52 -7.29 -14.43 6.29
CA VAL A 52 -7.11 -14.13 7.71
C VAL A 52 -7.34 -15.40 8.55
N GLY A 53 -6.42 -15.66 9.48
CA GLY A 53 -6.48 -16.81 10.38
C GLY A 53 -7.50 -16.64 11.51
N PRO A 54 -7.68 -17.68 12.36
CA PRO A 54 -8.63 -17.65 13.48
C PRO A 54 -8.29 -16.60 14.55
N ASP A 55 -7.04 -16.12 14.61
CA ASP A 55 -6.59 -15.05 15.50
C ASP A 55 -6.98 -13.64 15.00
N GLY A 56 -7.45 -13.52 13.76
CA GLY A 56 -7.89 -12.26 13.17
C GLY A 56 -6.76 -11.31 12.80
N ASP A 57 -5.49 -11.74 12.79
CA ASP A 57 -4.37 -10.85 12.49
C ASP A 57 -4.36 -10.42 11.01
N ILE A 58 -4.25 -9.12 10.79
CA ILE A 58 -4.23 -8.48 9.47
C ILE A 58 -2.88 -7.84 9.14
N ARG A 59 -1.91 -7.92 10.06
CA ARG A 59 -0.56 -7.38 9.82
C ARG A 59 0.09 -8.17 8.69
N TYR A 60 0.61 -7.45 7.71
CA TYR A 60 1.44 -8.07 6.69
C TYR A 60 2.78 -8.51 7.29
N TRP A 61 3.37 -9.54 6.71
CA TRP A 61 4.63 -10.11 7.16
C TRP A 61 5.42 -10.63 5.96
N ARG A 62 6.70 -10.96 6.19
CA ARG A 62 7.57 -11.57 5.18
C ARG A 62 8.01 -12.94 5.64
N ASP A 63 7.96 -13.91 4.73
CA ASP A 63 8.44 -15.26 5.00
C ASP A 63 9.97 -15.39 4.82
N ASN A 64 10.48 -16.59 5.02
CA ASN A 64 11.90 -16.90 4.87
C ASN A 64 12.37 -16.91 3.39
N GLN A 65 11.45 -16.90 2.42
CA GLN A 65 11.73 -16.78 0.99
C GLN A 65 11.65 -15.31 0.51
N GLY A 66 11.27 -14.39 1.40
CA GLY A 66 11.11 -12.97 1.10
C GLY A 66 9.78 -12.61 0.44
N ILE A 67 8.81 -13.54 0.41
CA ILE A 67 7.46 -13.27 -0.09
C ILE A 67 6.73 -12.37 0.91
N HIS A 68 6.06 -11.35 0.40
CA HIS A 68 5.23 -10.44 1.18
C HIS A 68 3.81 -11.00 1.29
N HIS A 69 3.44 -11.41 2.49
CA HIS A 69 2.13 -11.98 2.81
C HIS A 69 1.18 -10.89 3.30
N VAL A 70 0.03 -10.76 2.65
CA VAL A 70 -1.00 -9.77 3.00
C VAL A 70 -2.31 -10.47 3.35
N PRO A 71 -2.63 -10.66 4.66
CA PRO A 71 -3.90 -11.23 5.07
C PRO A 71 -5.08 -10.34 4.65
N LYS A 72 -6.11 -10.94 4.05
CA LYS A 72 -7.36 -10.28 3.66
C LYS A 72 -8.56 -11.01 4.25
N ARG A 73 -9.48 -10.23 4.83
CA ARG A 73 -10.78 -10.72 5.31
C ARG A 73 -11.56 -11.33 4.15
N SER A 74 -12.33 -12.36 4.45
CA SER A 74 -13.21 -12.97 3.45
C SER A 74 -14.35 -12.02 3.09
N LEU A 75 -15.06 -12.29 2.00
CA LEU A 75 -16.22 -11.49 1.61
C LEU A 75 -17.33 -11.56 2.68
N ASP A 76 -17.55 -12.75 3.24
CA ASP A 76 -18.58 -13.00 4.26
C ASP A 76 -18.32 -12.19 5.54
N ASP A 77 -17.05 -11.95 5.88
CA ASP A 77 -16.68 -11.08 7.02
C ASP A 77 -16.94 -9.59 6.76
N LEU A 78 -17.12 -9.18 5.50
CA LEU A 78 -17.28 -7.78 5.10
C LEU A 78 -18.73 -7.37 4.87
N ILE A 79 -19.60 -8.31 4.50
CA ILE A 79 -21.01 -8.03 4.23
C ILE A 79 -21.81 -8.22 5.53
N ILE A 80 -22.30 -7.11 6.09
CA ILE A 80 -23.19 -7.12 7.25
C ILE A 80 -24.62 -6.91 6.73
N GLY A 81 -25.53 -7.81 7.11
CA GLY A 81 -26.96 -7.78 6.79
C GLY A 81 -27.81 -7.98 8.04
#